data_AF-A0A7V8BDV6-F1
#
_entry.id   AF-A0A7V8BDV6-F1
#
_cell.length_a   1.000
_cell.length_b   1.000
_cell.length_c   1.000
_cell.angle_alpha   90.00
_cell.angle_beta   90.00
_cell.angle_gamma   90.00
#
_symmetry.space_group_name_H-M   'P 1'
#
loop_
_entity.id
_entity.type
_entity.pdbx_description
1 polymer ?
#
loop_
_entity_poly.entity_id
_entity_poly.type
_entity_poly.pdbx_seq_one_letter_code
_entity_poly.pdbx_strand_id
1 'polypeptide(L)'
;MKNKLLWIFQLVPAVILFGTAYGKLSSKPNEVQLFTVLGMEPTGRFIIGIVEGLAALLLLSPRYSAGGAFLALGTMLGALIAHL
;
A
#
# COMPACT_ATOMS: atom_id res chain seq x y z
N MET A 1 -1.18 -16.34 23.63
CA MET A 1 -1.38 -14.86 23.64
C MET A 1 -0.49 -14.11 22.65
N LYS A 2 0.72 -14.59 22.32
CA LYS A 2 1.62 -13.98 21.30
C LYS A 2 0.98 -13.72 19.92
N ASN A 3 0.06 -14.57 19.46
CA ASN A 3 -0.47 -14.45 18.09
C ASN A 3 -1.56 -13.38 17.91
N LYS A 4 -2.31 -13.01 18.97
CA LYS A 4 -3.41 -12.04 18.84
C LYS A 4 -2.90 -10.61 18.66
N LEU A 5 -1.84 -10.25 19.38
CA LEU A 5 -1.24 -8.92 19.28
C LEU A 5 -0.62 -8.72 17.89
N LEU A 6 0.14 -9.69 17.41
CA LEU A 6 0.73 -9.66 16.06
C LEU A 6 -0.34 -9.54 14.96
N TRP A 7 -1.47 -10.21 15.14
CA TRP A 7 -2.60 -10.10 14.20
C TRP A 7 -3.21 -8.71 14.17
N ILE A 8 -3.31 -8.02 15.31
CA ILE A 8 -3.79 -6.63 15.36
C ILE A 8 -2.81 -5.71 14.62
N PHE A 9 -1.50 -5.88 14.86
CA PHE A 9 -0.44 -5.13 14.17
C PHE A 9 -0.34 -5.44 12.66
N GLN A 10 -0.90 -6.56 12.19
CA GLN A 10 -1.01 -6.89 10.76
C GLN A 10 -2.32 -6.36 10.15
N LEU A 11 -3.44 -6.51 10.84
CA LEU A 11 -4.75 -6.10 10.32
C LEU A 11 -4.82 -4.60 10.06
N VAL A 12 -4.33 -3.77 10.99
CA VAL A 12 -4.41 -2.30 10.87
C VAL A 12 -3.72 -1.81 9.59
N PRO A 13 -2.42 -2.08 9.37
CA PRO A 13 -1.75 -1.67 8.14
C PRO A 13 -2.32 -2.35 6.88
N ALA A 14 -2.78 -3.61 6.96
CA ALA A 14 -3.42 -4.26 5.81
C ALA A 14 -4.70 -3.53 5.37
N VAL A 15 -5.55 -3.12 6.31
CA VAL A 15 -6.77 -2.36 6.02
C VAL A 15 -6.44 -0.98 5.42
N ILE A 16 -5.42 -0.30 5.95
CA ILE A 16 -4.96 0.99 5.42
C ILE A 16 -4.46 0.83 3.98
N LEU A 17 -3.59 -0.14 3.72
CA LEU A 17 -3.05 -0.42 2.37
C LEU A 17 -4.14 -0.80 1.38
N PHE A 18 -5.15 -1.57 1.80
CA PHE A 18 -6.31 -1.83 0.94
C PHE A 18 -7.08 -0.56 0.62
N GLY A 19 -7.24 0.35 1.58
CA GLY A 19 -7.88 1.64 1.37
C GLY A 19 -7.12 2.52 0.36
N THR A 20 -5.79 2.61 0.48
CA THR A 20 -4.95 3.39 -0.45
C THR A 20 -4.91 2.76 -1.83
N ALA A 21 -4.72 1.44 -1.92
CA ALA A 21 -4.76 0.68 -3.16
C ALA A 21 -6.09 0.88 -3.90
N TYR A 22 -7.22 0.74 -3.19
CA TYR A 22 -8.54 0.97 -3.77
C TYR A 22 -8.71 2.39 -4.30
N GLY A 23 -8.22 3.41 -3.58
CA GLY A 23 -8.24 4.79 -4.03
C GLY A 23 -7.48 4.99 -5.35
N LYS A 24 -6.26 4.44 -5.42
CA LYS A 24 -5.40 4.51 -6.61
C LYS A 24 -5.97 3.75 -7.78
N LEU A 25 -6.48 2.53 -7.58
CA LEU A 25 -7.02 1.68 -8.65
C LEU A 25 -8.38 2.18 -9.17
N SER A 26 -9.21 2.74 -8.29
CA SER A 26 -10.54 3.27 -8.66
C SER A 26 -10.48 4.66 -9.30
N SER A 27 -9.29 5.19 -9.56
CA SER A 27 -9.08 6.49 -10.20
C SER A 27 -9.85 7.63 -9.50
N LYS A 28 -9.81 7.67 -8.16
CA LYS A 28 -10.42 8.78 -7.41
C LYS A 28 -9.81 10.11 -7.87
N PRO A 29 -10.59 11.18 -8.04
CA PRO A 29 -10.09 12.45 -8.59
C PRO A 29 -8.84 12.98 -7.89
N ASN A 30 -8.79 12.89 -6.56
CA ASN A 30 -7.64 13.33 -5.76
C ASN A 30 -6.37 12.52 -6.05
N GLU A 31 -6.49 11.20 -6.25
CA GLU A 31 -5.37 10.31 -6.55
C GLU A 31 -4.87 10.53 -7.98
N VAL A 32 -5.78 10.75 -8.93
CA VAL A 32 -5.40 11.10 -10.31
C VAL A 32 -4.61 12.41 -10.31
N GLN A 33 -5.13 13.47 -9.67
CA GLN A 33 -4.41 14.75 -9.58
C GLN A 33 -3.05 14.63 -8.91
N LEU A 34 -2.94 13.89 -7.79
CA LEU A 34 -1.67 13.67 -7.11
C LEU A 34 -0.64 13.01 -8.04
N PHE A 35 -1.02 11.91 -8.70
CA PHE A 35 -0.11 11.20 -9.60
C PHE A 35 0.21 11.98 -10.88
N THR A 36 -0.71 12.85 -11.34
CA THR A 36 -0.45 13.77 -12.46
C THR A 36 0.60 14.81 -12.06
N VAL A 37 0.50 15.40 -10.86
CA VAL A 37 1.51 16.36 -10.35
C VAL A 37 2.87 15.69 -10.18
N LEU A 38 2.89 14.43 -9.73
CA LEU A 38 4.11 13.63 -9.63
C LEU A 38 4.68 13.18 -10.98
N GLY A 39 4.00 13.44 -12.11
CA GLY A 39 4.43 12.98 -13.44
C GLY A 39 4.41 11.46 -13.63
N MET A 40 3.68 10.75 -12.77
CA MET A 40 3.63 9.27 -12.71
C MET A 40 2.29 8.69 -13.17
N GLU A 41 1.37 9.53 -13.63
CA GLU A 41 0.06 9.11 -14.16
C GLU A 41 0.17 8.64 -15.63
N PRO A 42 -0.60 7.61 -16.07
CA PRO A 42 -1.44 6.68 -15.30
C PRO A 42 -0.66 5.51 -14.69
N THR A 43 0.48 5.17 -15.29
CA THR A 43 1.16 3.89 -15.09
C THR A 43 1.65 3.70 -13.66
N GLY A 44 2.29 4.73 -13.07
CA GLY A 44 2.78 4.69 -11.70
C GLY A 44 1.66 4.55 -10.66
N ARG A 45 0.51 5.18 -10.90
CA ARG A 45 -0.68 5.05 -10.04
C ARG A 45 -1.16 3.60 -9.98
N PHE A 46 -1.33 2.95 -11.13
CA PHE A 46 -1.78 1.56 -11.17
C PHE A 46 -0.73 0.60 -10.62
N ILE A 47 0.55 0.79 -10.95
CA ILE A 47 1.64 -0.05 -10.41
C ILE A 47 1.66 0.03 -8.88
N ILE A 48 1.69 1.24 -8.31
CA ILE A 48 1.72 1.42 -6.86
C ILE A 48 0.44 0.89 -6.22
N GLY A 49 -0.73 1.10 -6.82
CA GLY A 49 -1.99 0.53 -6.33
C GLY A 49 -1.99 -0.99 -6.30
N ILE A 50 -1.44 -1.66 -7.32
CA ILE A 50 -1.31 -3.12 -7.34
C ILE A 50 -0.32 -3.60 -6.28
N VAL A 51 0.85 -2.94 -6.16
CA VAL A 51 1.87 -3.30 -5.16
C VAL A 51 1.33 -3.15 -3.73
N GLU A 52 0.57 -2.09 -3.44
CA GLU A 52 -0.07 -1.90 -2.13
C GLU A 52 -1.12 -2.97 -1.84
N GLY A 53 -1.93 -3.35 -2.84
CA GLY A 53 -2.89 -4.45 -2.70
C GLY A 53 -2.21 -5.80 -2.44
N LEU A 54 -1.12 -6.09 -3.15
CA LEU A 54 -0.30 -7.28 -2.91
C LEU A 54 0.35 -7.26 -1.53
N ALA A 55 0.89 -6.12 -1.11
CA ALA A 55 1.47 -5.94 0.22
C ALA A 55 0.43 -6.23 1.31
N ALA A 56 -0.80 -5.73 1.18
CA ALA A 56 -1.89 -5.99 2.11
C ALA A 56 -2.27 -7.48 2.18
N LEU A 57 -2.41 -8.15 1.03
CA LEU A 57 -2.68 -9.60 0.96
C LEU A 57 -1.57 -10.43 1.62
N LEU A 58 -0.32 -10.09 1.34
CA LEU A 58 0.85 -10.77 1.92
C LEU A 58 0.94 -10.53 3.43
N LEU A 59 0.58 -9.34 3.93
CA LEU A 59 0.57 -9.00 5.34
C LEU A 59 -0.41 -9.85 6.15
N LEU A 60 -1.57 -10.16 5.57
CA LEU A 60 -2.60 -11.01 6.16
C LEU A 60 -2.23 -12.51 6.12
N SER A 61 -1.26 -12.90 5.29
CA SER A 61 -0.79 -14.29 5.25
C SER A 61 0.30 -14.51 6.29
N PRO A 62 0.09 -15.39 7.30
CA PRO A 62 1.08 -15.62 8.36
C PRO A 62 2.46 -16.04 7.83
N ARG A 63 2.48 -16.77 6.70
CA ARG A 63 3.69 -17.26 6.05
C ARG A 63 4.45 -16.17 5.28
N TYR A 64 3.75 -15.17 4.76
CA TYR A 64 4.33 -14.13 3.88
C TYR A 64 4.32 -12.73 4.49
N SER A 65 3.92 -12.60 5.75
CA SER A 65 3.78 -11.32 6.44
C SER A 65 5.05 -10.45 6.39
N ALA A 66 6.24 -11.06 6.48
CA ALA A 66 7.51 -10.34 6.35
C ALA A 66 7.70 -9.73 4.95
N GLY A 67 7.30 -10.45 3.90
CA GLY A 67 7.35 -9.96 2.52
C GLY A 67 6.33 -8.83 2.29
N GLY A 68 5.12 -8.97 2.84
CA GLY A 68 4.11 -7.91 2.82
C GLY A 68 4.60 -6.65 3.54
N ALA A 69 5.27 -6.80 4.68
CA ALA A 69 5.80 -5.68 5.44
C ALA A 69 6.94 -4.97 4.68
N PHE A 70 7.79 -5.72 4.00
CA PHE A 70 8.85 -5.15 3.16
C PHE A 70 8.29 -4.34 1.99
N LEU A 71 7.28 -4.87 1.30
CA LEU A 71 6.60 -4.13 0.22
C LEU A 71 5.90 -2.87 0.74
N ALA A 72 5.20 -2.98 1.88
CA ALA A 72 4.55 -1.84 2.53
C ALA A 72 5.55 -0.74 2.92
N LEU A 73 6.72 -1.12 3.43
CA LEU A 73 7.79 -0.17 3.72
C LEU A 73 8.31 0.49 2.44
N GLY A 74 8.52 -0.28 1.37
CA GLY A 74 8.96 0.25 0.08
C GLY A 74 8.00 1.27 -0.52
N THR A 75 6.69 1.01 -0.47
CA THR A 75 5.68 1.94 -0.97
C THR A 75 5.61 3.22 -0.14
N MET A 76 5.73 3.11 1.19
CA MET A 76 5.74 4.27 2.09
C MET A 76 6.99 5.13 1.92
N LEU A 77 8.17 4.51 1.74
CA LEU A 77 9.40 5.25 1.44
C LEU A 77 9.32 5.96 0.09
N GLY A 78 8.79 5.29 -0.94
CA GLY A 78 8.55 5.92 -2.24
C GLY A 78 7.60 7.10 -2.13
N ALA A 79 6.53 6.97 -1.35
CA ALA A 79 5.60 8.07 -1.09
C ALA A 79 6.30 9.23 -0.36
N LEU A 80 7.14 8.96 0.65
CA LEU A 80 7.87 10.00 1.37
C LEU A 80 8.80 10.79 0.46
N ILE A 81 9.56 10.11 -0.41
CA ILE A 81 10.45 10.76 -1.39
C ILE A 81 9.65 11.62 -2.37
N ALA A 82 8.49 11.15 -2.81
CA ALA A 82 7.63 11.89 -3.73
C ALA A 82 7.03 13.18 -3.12
N HIS A 83 7.05 13.32 -1.78
CA HIS A 83 6.55 14.50 -1.07
C HIS A 83 7.67 15.47 -0.62
N LEU A 84 8.95 15.13 -0.84
CA LEU A 84 10.11 16.01 -0.58
C LEU A 84 10.40 16.90 -1.80
#